data_AF-A0A838NQM7-F1
#
_entry.id   AF-A0A838NQM7-F1
#
_cell.length_a   1.000
_cell.length_b   1.000
_cell.length_c   1.000
_cell.angle_alpha   90.00
_cell.angle_beta   90.00
_cell.angle_gamma   90.00
#
_symmetry.space_group_name_H-M   'P 1'
#
loop_
_entity.id
_entity.type
_entity.pdbx_description
1 polymer ?
#
loop_
_entity_poly.entity_id
_entity_poly.type
_entity_poly.pdbx_seq_one_letter_code
_entity_poly.pdbx_strand_id
1 'polypeptide(L)'
;MQATEADIKETVKDYILSEFLPGESPDALDDSTLLITSGVLDSIATVKIVSFLEEKYGIELEAHELSPEYLNTLSDIARLVTARIAPK
;
A
#
# COMPACT_ATOMS: atom_id res chain seq x y z
N MET A 1 20.33 -4.75 0.24
CA MET A 1 19.71 -3.42 0.45
C MET A 1 18.34 -3.71 1.04
N GLN A 2 18.04 -3.23 2.25
CA GLN A 2 16.71 -3.42 2.85
C GLN A 2 15.78 -2.37 2.24
N ALA A 3 14.56 -2.76 1.86
CA ALA A 3 13.53 -1.81 1.46
C ALA A 3 13.19 -0.93 2.68
N THR A 4 13.17 0.38 2.50
CA THR A 4 12.80 1.33 3.56
C THR A 4 11.32 1.69 3.41
N GLU A 5 10.71 2.23 4.47
CA GLU A 5 9.31 2.64 4.44
C GLU A 5 9.00 3.60 3.26
N ALA A 6 9.94 4.50 2.92
CA ALA A 6 9.80 5.41 1.78
C ALA A 6 9.79 4.67 0.43
N ASP A 7 10.62 3.64 0.26
CA ASP A 7 10.69 2.82 -0.97
C ASP A 7 9.39 2.02 -1.18
N ILE A 8 8.83 1.51 -0.08
CA ILE A 8 7.54 0.82 -0.08
C ILE A 8 6.42 1.79 -0.45
N LYS A 9 6.40 3.00 0.13
CA LYS A 9 5.42 4.04 -0.23
C LYS A 9 5.49 4.36 -1.72
N GLU A 10 6.68 4.63 -2.24
CA GLU A 10 6.86 5.00 -3.64
C GLU A 10 6.42 3.87 -4.58
N THR A 11 6.79 2.63 -4.25
CA THR A 11 6.33 1.42 -4.95
C THR A 11 4.81 1.28 -4.97
N VAL A 12 4.16 1.40 -3.80
CA VAL A 12 2.71 1.22 -3.68
C VAL A 12 1.99 2.37 -4.37
N LYS A 13 2.52 3.59 -4.25
CA LYS A 13 2.01 4.80 -4.90
C LYS A 13 2.04 4.68 -6.41
N ASP A 14 3.17 4.27 -6.99
CA ASP A 14 3.30 4.05 -8.42
C ASP A 14 2.32 2.97 -8.92
N TYR A 15 2.21 1.86 -8.18
CA TYR A 15 1.25 0.81 -8.47
C TYR A 15 -0.20 1.34 -8.45
N ILE A 16 -0.54 2.16 -7.45
CA ILE A 16 -1.89 2.73 -7.34
C ILE A 16 -2.19 3.70 -8.47
N LEU A 17 -1.26 4.58 -8.81
CA LEU A 17 -1.42 5.54 -9.90
C LEU A 17 -1.56 4.82 -11.25
N SER A 18 -0.78 3.77 -11.46
CA SER A 18 -0.83 3.01 -12.71
C SER A 18 -2.10 2.14 -12.83
N GLU A 19 -2.54 1.49 -11.75
CA GLU A 19 -3.67 0.54 -11.79
C GLU A 19 -5.03 1.19 -11.46
N PHE A 20 -5.07 2.18 -10.56
CA PHE A 20 -6.33 2.74 -10.03
C PHE A 20 -6.58 4.20 -10.43
N LEU A 21 -5.53 5.03 -10.57
CA LEU A 21 -5.65 6.47 -10.90
C LEU A 21 -4.87 6.85 -12.16
N PRO A 22 -5.18 6.24 -13.33
CA PRO A 22 -4.43 6.51 -14.55
C PRO A 22 -4.62 7.98 -14.98
N GLY A 23 -3.53 8.74 -14.96
CA GLY A 23 -3.52 10.15 -15.37
C GLY A 23 -3.57 11.15 -14.21
N GLU A 24 -3.62 10.68 -12.95
CA GLU A 24 -3.46 11.52 -11.78
C GLU A 24 -1.96 11.77 -11.50
N SER A 25 -1.63 12.91 -10.90
CA SER A 25 -0.23 13.23 -10.59
C SER A 25 0.19 12.53 -9.30
N PRO A 26 1.43 12.00 -9.20
CA PRO A 26 1.93 11.46 -7.94
C PRO A 26 1.89 12.49 -6.82
N ASP A 27 2.05 13.78 -7.11
CA ASP A 27 1.92 14.86 -6.12
C ASP A 27 0.49 15.04 -5.58
N ALA A 28 -0.54 14.52 -6.25
CA ALA A 28 -1.91 14.56 -5.75
C ALA A 28 -2.19 13.51 -4.66
N LEU A 29 -1.36 12.47 -4.59
CA LEU A 29 -1.49 11.38 -3.63
C LEU A 29 -0.48 11.58 -2.48
N ASP A 30 -0.92 12.23 -1.41
CA ASP A 30 -0.14 12.42 -0.19
C ASP A 30 -0.11 11.14 0.68
N ASP A 31 0.91 10.99 1.51
CA ASP A 31 1.05 9.87 2.45
C ASP A 31 -0.11 9.74 3.43
N SER A 32 -0.85 10.83 3.65
CA SER A 32 -2.04 10.93 4.52
C SER A 32 -3.36 10.82 3.75
N THR A 33 -3.30 10.63 2.43
CA THR A 33 -4.50 10.51 1.59
C THR A 33 -5.24 9.23 1.93
N LEU A 34 -6.55 9.35 2.14
CA LEU A 34 -7.40 8.21 2.45
C LEU A 34 -7.74 7.45 1.16
N LEU A 35 -6.96 6.42 0.83
CA LEU A 35 -7.14 5.60 -0.37
C LEU A 35 -8.45 4.81 -0.34
N ILE A 36 -8.73 4.12 0.75
CA ILE A 36 -9.97 3.32 0.88
C ILE A 36 -11.16 4.24 1.08
N THR A 37 -11.04 5.24 1.96
CA THR A 37 -12.16 6.16 2.26
C THR A 37 -12.51 7.07 1.07
N SER A 38 -11.52 7.48 0.26
CA SER A 38 -11.77 8.25 -0.97
C SER A 38 -12.35 7.39 -2.10
N GLY A 39 -12.40 6.06 -1.93
CA GLY A 39 -12.88 5.12 -2.96
C GLY A 39 -11.84 4.81 -4.05
N VAL A 40 -10.56 5.09 -3.81
CA VAL A 40 -9.45 4.69 -4.72
C VAL A 40 -9.18 3.20 -4.57
N LEU A 41 -9.23 2.68 -3.34
CA LEU A 41 -9.10 1.26 -3.04
C LEU A 41 -10.46 0.65 -2.68
N ASP A 42 -10.99 -0.14 -3.61
CA ASP A 42 -12.12 -1.05 -3.38
C ASP A 42 -11.66 -2.40 -2.82
N SER A 43 -12.59 -3.25 -2.38
CA SER A 43 -12.29 -4.61 -1.88
C SER A 43 -11.42 -5.45 -2.82
N ILE A 44 -11.52 -5.25 -4.14
CA ILE A 44 -10.69 -5.97 -5.13
C ILE A 44 -9.28 -5.35 -5.22
N ALA A 45 -9.21 -4.02 -5.17
CA ALA A 45 -7.97 -3.26 -5.25
C ALA A 45 -7.06 -3.59 -4.07
N THR A 46 -7.63 -3.69 -2.87
CA THR A 46 -6.90 -4.04 -1.65
C THR A 46 -6.26 -5.42 -1.77
N VAL A 47 -7.01 -6.43 -2.23
CA VAL A 47 -6.48 -7.79 -2.43
C VAL A 47 -5.36 -7.81 -3.46
N LYS A 48 -5.48 -7.05 -4.56
CA LYS A 48 -4.41 -6.92 -5.57
C LYS A 48 -3.12 -6.35 -4.99
N ILE A 49 -3.23 -5.24 -4.24
CA ILE A 49 -2.07 -4.61 -3.59
C ILE A 49 -1.40 -5.57 -2.63
N VAL A 50 -2.20 -6.31 -1.88
CA VAL A 50 -1.71 -7.25 -0.89
C VAL A 50 -0.92 -8.36 -1.56
N SER A 51 -1.51 -9.05 -2.54
CA SER A 51 -0.78 -10.08 -3.28
C SER A 51 0.50 -9.53 -3.91
N PHE A 52 0.47 -8.30 -4.43
CA PHE A 52 1.68 -7.64 -4.95
C PHE A 52 2.74 -7.42 -3.87
N LEU A 53 2.35 -6.96 -2.68
CA LEU A 53 3.27 -6.75 -1.54
C LEU A 53 3.81 -8.08 -1.00
N GLU A 54 2.96 -9.09 -0.88
CA GLU A 54 3.33 -10.44 -0.45
C GLU A 54 4.34 -11.07 -1.41
N GLU A 55 4.11 -11.00 -2.72
CA GLU A 55 5.06 -11.50 -3.73
C GLU A 55 6.35 -10.67 -3.79
N LYS A 56 6.25 -9.33 -3.68
CA LYS A 56 7.40 -8.43 -3.81
C LYS A 56 8.32 -8.48 -2.58
N TYR A 57 7.75 -8.57 -1.38
CA TYR A 57 8.50 -8.51 -0.12
C TYR A 57 8.59 -9.85 0.61
N GLY A 58 7.87 -10.89 0.17
CA GLY A 58 7.84 -12.20 0.82
C GLY A 58 7.16 -12.17 2.19
N ILE A 59 6.17 -11.30 2.36
CA ILE A 59 5.37 -11.18 3.60
C ILE A 59 4.01 -11.86 3.43
N GLU A 60 3.30 -12.07 4.53
CA GLU A 60 1.92 -12.57 4.53
C GLU A 60 1.06 -11.55 5.29
N LEU A 61 0.00 -11.07 4.64
CA LEU A 61 -0.95 -10.10 5.20
C LEU A 61 -2.32 -10.75 5.39
N GLU A 62 -2.90 -10.56 6.56
CA GLU A 62 -4.18 -11.18 6.87
C GLU A 62 -5.35 -10.34 6.36
N ALA A 63 -6.46 -11.00 5.97
CA ALA A 63 -7.66 -10.35 5.46
C ALA A 63 -8.22 -9.24 6.39
N HIS A 64 -8.02 -9.37 7.71
CA HIS A 64 -8.46 -8.37 8.69
C HIS A 64 -7.57 -7.12 8.69
N GLU A 65 -6.29 -7.26 8.35
CA GLU A 65 -5.35 -6.15 8.12
C GLU A 65 -5.68 -5.43 6.81
N LEU A 66 -6.54 -5.99 5.96
CA LEU A 66 -6.97 -5.40 4.68
C LEU A 66 -8.11 -4.38 4.83
N SER A 67 -8.31 -3.90 6.05
CA SER A 67 -9.40 -3.00 6.38
C SER A 67 -8.98 -1.53 6.20
N PRO A 68 -9.93 -0.60 5.99
CA PRO A 68 -9.67 0.85 6.04
C PRO A 68 -9.05 1.33 7.35
N GLU A 69 -8.98 0.50 8.39
CA GLU A 69 -8.29 0.84 9.64
C GLU A 69 -6.76 0.68 9.53
N TYR A 70 -6.28 -0.17 8.63
CA TYR A 70 -4.85 -0.55 8.51
C TYR A 70 -4.26 -0.30 7.12
N LEU A 71 -5.08 -0.07 6.08
CA LEU A 71 -4.62 0.26 4.73
C LEU A 71 -5.27 1.54 4.20
N ASN A 72 -5.79 2.41 5.07
CA ASN A 72 -6.41 3.64 4.61
C ASN A 72 -5.42 4.56 3.91
N THR A 73 -4.16 4.56 4.36
CA THR A 73 -3.14 5.50 3.87
C THR A 73 -1.90 4.75 3.38
N LEU A 74 -1.15 5.39 2.50
CA LEU A 74 0.17 4.93 2.06
C LEU A 74 1.11 4.69 3.24
N SER A 75 1.05 5.57 4.25
CA SER A 75 1.85 5.44 5.47
C SER A 75 1.52 4.16 6.23
N ASP A 76 0.24 3.83 6.39
CA ASP A 76 -0.16 2.61 7.11
C ASP A 76 0.31 1.35 6.37
N ILE A 77 0.11 1.31 5.04
CA ILE A 77 0.56 0.18 4.20
C ILE A 77 2.07 0.00 4.35
N ALA A 78 2.83 1.08 4.18
CA ALA A 78 4.28 1.00 4.24
C ALA A 78 4.79 0.63 5.62
N ARG A 79 4.16 1.13 6.68
CA ARG A 79 4.50 0.78 8.06
C ARG A 79 4.21 -0.70 8.36
N LEU A 80 3.08 -1.22 7.88
CA LEU A 80 2.69 -2.62 8.02
C LEU A 80 3.70 -3.54 7.32
N VAL A 81 4.03 -3.25 6.06
CA VAL A 81 5.04 -3.99 5.28
C VAL A 81 6.42 -3.91 5.97
N THR A 82 6.84 -2.71 6.38
CA THR A 82 8.13 -2.50 7.05
C THR A 82 8.23 -3.31 8.34
N ALA A 83 7.15 -3.35 9.13
CA ALA A 83 7.08 -4.13 10.36
C ALA A 83 7.16 -5.65 10.11
N ARG A 84 6.73 -6.14 8.94
CA ARG A 84 6.78 -7.55 8.54
C ARG A 84 8.15 -7.96 7.99
N ILE A 85 8.82 -7.09 7.23
CA ILE A 85 10.16 -7.37 6.67
C ILE A 85 11.30 -7.14 7.66
N ALA A 86 11.09 -6.35 8.72
CA ALA A 86 12.09 -6.12 9.74
C ALA A 86 12.34 -7.42 10.53
N PRO A 87 13.60 -7.90 10.63
CA PRO A 87 13.91 -9.07 11.44
C PRO A 87 13.61 -8.76 12.92
N LYS A 88 12.77 -9.59 13.54
CA LYS A 88 12.43 -9.53 14.96
C LYS A 88 13.63 -9.84 15.86
#